data_AF-A0A090X0R7-F1
#
_entry.id   AF-A0A090X0R7-F1
#
_cell.length_a   1.000
_cell.length_b   1.000
_cell.length_c   1.000
_cell.angle_alpha   90.00
_cell.angle_beta   90.00
_cell.angle_gamma   90.00
#
_symmetry.space_group_name_H-M   'P 1'
#
loop_
_entity.id
_entity.type
_entity.pdbx_description
1 polymer ?
#
loop_
_entity_poly.entity_id
_entity_poly.type
_entity_poly.pdbx_seq_one_letter_code
_entity_poly.pdbx_strand_id
1 'polypeptide(L)'
;MSWSDDGKTLAIGVHDANVNGENTGHVRVYKNNSGVWNQVGVDINGEKEGDWFGYSVSLSNDGTTVAIGAKRNHGRNGKNSGGHVRVYKNNLGGFGNK
;
A
#
# COMPACT_ATOMS: atom_id res chain seq x y z
N MET A 1 7.90 4.21 -2.49
CA MET A 1 7.68 4.73 -1.11
C MET A 1 7.15 6.16 -1.19
N SER A 2 6.47 6.67 -0.17
CA SER A 2 5.93 8.04 -0.10
C SER A 2 5.85 8.55 1.34
N TRP A 3 6.05 9.85 1.54
CA TRP A 3 6.03 10.52 2.85
C TRP A 3 4.82 11.43 3.03
N SER A 4 4.43 11.70 4.28
CA SER A 4 3.58 12.85 4.61
C SER A 4 4.41 14.14 4.66
N ASP A 5 3.76 15.30 4.52
CA ASP A 5 4.45 16.60 4.46
C ASP A 5 5.24 16.91 5.73
N ASP A 6 4.72 16.47 6.88
CA ASP A 6 5.36 16.64 8.18
C ASP A 6 6.51 15.64 8.42
N GLY A 7 6.75 14.71 7.50
CA GLY A 7 7.78 13.68 7.60
C GLY A 7 7.52 12.63 8.68
N LYS A 8 6.32 12.60 9.30
CA LYS A 8 6.02 11.67 10.40
C LYS A 8 5.39 10.38 9.95
N THR A 9 4.90 10.28 8.72
CA THR A 9 4.28 9.07 8.18
C THR A 9 4.97 8.67 6.89
N LEU A 10 5.29 7.39 6.77
CA LEU A 10 5.97 6.80 5.62
C LEU A 10 5.20 5.58 5.15
N ALA A 11 4.87 5.52 3.86
CA ALA A 11 4.31 4.35 3.20
C ALA A 11 5.35 3.70 2.29
N ILE A 12 5.59 2.39 2.47
CA ILE A 12 6.58 1.60 1.75
C ILE A 12 5.86 0.48 1.00
N GLY A 13 6.02 0.44 -0.32
CA GLY A 13 5.55 -0.66 -1.14
C GLY A 13 6.66 -1.66 -1.45
N VAL A 14 6.32 -2.95 -1.36
CA VAL A 14 7.20 -4.08 -1.65
C VAL A 14 6.45 -4.98 -2.63
N HIS A 15 6.69 -4.77 -3.92
CA HIS A 15 5.85 -5.26 -5.01
C HIS A 15 6.19 -6.68 -5.47
N ASP A 16 7.36 -7.17 -5.10
CA ASP A 16 7.90 -8.51 -5.33
C ASP A 16 7.70 -9.44 -4.13
N ALA A 17 7.05 -8.98 -3.07
CA ALA A 17 6.78 -9.80 -1.89
C ALA A 17 5.82 -10.95 -2.20
N ASN A 18 6.19 -12.14 -1.74
CA ASN A 18 5.38 -13.36 -1.85
C ASN A 18 4.46 -13.52 -0.63
N VAL A 19 3.45 -12.65 -0.50
CA VAL A 19 2.57 -12.61 0.68
C VAL A 19 1.48 -13.67 0.61
N ASN A 20 0.71 -13.70 -0.49
CA ASN A 20 -0.40 -14.65 -0.72
C ASN A 20 -0.24 -15.44 -2.04
N GLY A 21 1.00 -15.55 -2.52
CA GLY A 21 1.35 -16.01 -3.87
C GLY A 21 2.52 -15.20 -4.43
N GLU A 22 3.15 -15.69 -5.49
CA GLU A 22 4.32 -15.05 -6.10
C GLU A 22 4.05 -13.60 -6.53
N ASN A 23 4.93 -12.67 -6.13
CA ASN A 23 4.85 -11.27 -6.51
C ASN A 23 3.44 -10.63 -6.30
N THR A 24 2.72 -11.08 -5.26
CA THR A 24 1.44 -10.48 -4.84
C THR A 24 1.66 -9.03 -4.41
N GLY A 25 2.76 -8.79 -3.68
CA GLY A 25 3.15 -7.50 -3.17
C GLY A 25 2.34 -7.05 -1.95
N HIS A 26 2.87 -6.07 -1.21
CA HIS A 26 2.18 -5.42 -0.10
C HIS A 26 2.68 -3.99 0.12
N VAL A 27 1.97 -3.24 0.98
CA VAL A 27 2.39 -1.95 1.50
C VAL A 27 2.36 -1.97 3.02
N ARG A 28 3.39 -1.39 3.63
CA ARG A 28 3.41 -1.06 5.07
C ARG A 28 3.42 0.44 5.26
N VAL A 29 2.69 0.90 6.26
CA VAL A 29 2.70 2.30 6.67
C VAL A 29 3.29 2.39 8.07
N TYR A 30 4.25 3.28 8.27
CA TYR A 30 4.88 3.54 9.55
C TYR A 30 4.63 4.98 9.97
N LYS A 31 4.52 5.19 11.27
CA LYS A 31 4.43 6.51 11.89
C LYS A 31 5.54 6.70 12.91
N ASN A 32 6.23 7.83 12.81
CA ASN A 32 7.23 8.25 13.77
C ASN A 32 6.55 8.89 14.97
N ASN A 33 6.76 8.30 16.13
CA ASN A 33 6.38 8.85 17.43
C ASN A 33 7.67 9.12 18.20
N SER A 34 8.11 10.39 18.20
CA SER A 34 9.29 10.85 18.94
C SER A 34 10.57 10.07 18.63
N GLY A 35 10.85 9.83 17.34
CA GLY A 35 12.02 9.10 16.88
C GLY A 35 11.81 7.60 16.68
N VAL A 36 10.72 7.03 17.21
CA VAL A 36 10.41 5.60 17.08
C VAL A 36 9.40 5.38 15.96
N TRP A 37 9.80 4.62 14.94
CA TRP A 37 8.93 4.23 13.83
C TRP A 37 8.11 2.99 14.19
N ASN A 38 6.79 3.16 14.29
CA ASN A 38 5.85 2.08 14.58
C ASN A 38 4.95 1.84 13.36
N GLN A 39 4.65 0.59 13.05
CA GLN A 39 3.71 0.29 11.99
C GLN A 39 2.30 0.74 12.37
N VAL A 40 1.57 1.30 11.39
CA VAL A 40 0.18 1.73 11.52
C VAL A 40 -0.71 0.63 10.98
N GLY A 41 -1.40 -0.07 11.87
CA GLY A 41 -2.26 -1.20 11.51
C GLY A 41 -1.50 -2.39 10.94
N VAL A 42 -2.22 -3.24 10.20
CA VAL A 42 -1.66 -4.43 9.53
C VAL A 42 -1.11 -4.10 8.14
N ASP A 43 -0.36 -5.04 7.57
CA ASP A 43 0.09 -4.94 6.17
C ASP A 43 -1.11 -4.82 5.21
N ILE A 44 -0.98 -3.95 4.21
CA ILE A 44 -1.96 -3.83 3.13
C ILE A 44 -1.53 -4.75 2.01
N ASN A 45 -2.15 -5.92 1.93
CA ASN A 45 -1.71 -7.00 1.02
C ASN A 45 -2.34 -6.90 -0.38
N GLY A 46 -1.57 -7.29 -1.40
CA GLY A 46 -2.06 -7.51 -2.75
C GLY A 46 -3.10 -8.63 -2.83
N GLU A 47 -3.91 -8.61 -3.89
CA GLU A 47 -5.08 -9.49 -4.03
C GLU A 47 -4.73 -10.81 -4.73
N LYS A 48 -3.90 -10.76 -5.77
CA LYS A 48 -3.55 -11.94 -6.59
C LYS A 48 -2.07 -11.98 -6.94
N GLU A 49 -1.62 -13.20 -7.21
CA GLU A 49 -0.30 -13.49 -7.75
C GLU A 49 0.00 -12.65 -8.99
N GLY A 50 1.23 -12.13 -9.07
CA GLY A 50 1.71 -11.39 -10.23
C GLY A 50 1.16 -9.98 -10.37
N ASP A 51 0.30 -9.50 -9.46
CA ASP A 51 -0.30 -8.15 -9.52
C ASP A 51 0.70 -7.01 -9.31
N TRP A 52 1.78 -7.30 -8.56
CA TRP A 52 2.80 -6.34 -8.15
C TRP A 52 2.21 -5.17 -7.34
N PHE A 53 1.37 -5.49 -6.35
CA PHE A 53 0.76 -4.48 -5.49
C PHE A 53 1.82 -3.75 -4.65
N GLY A 54 1.72 -2.42 -4.56
CA GLY A 54 2.77 -1.60 -3.94
C GLY A 54 3.84 -1.14 -4.93
N TYR A 55 3.66 -1.37 -6.24
CA TYR A 55 4.58 -0.90 -7.27
C TYR A 55 4.71 0.64 -7.28
N SER A 56 3.58 1.32 -7.10
CA SER A 56 3.53 2.75 -6.83
C SER A 56 2.74 3.01 -5.56
N VAL A 57 3.19 4.01 -4.80
CA VAL A 57 2.58 4.40 -3.52
C VAL A 57 2.59 5.92 -3.45
N SER A 58 1.45 6.52 -3.11
CA SER A 58 1.32 7.95 -2.84
C SER A 58 0.54 8.12 -1.54
N LEU A 59 1.14 8.84 -0.60
CA LEU A 59 0.56 9.17 0.70
C LEU A 59 0.12 10.63 0.68
N SER A 60 -1.06 10.93 1.25
CA SER A 60 -1.54 12.29 1.40
C SER A 60 -0.66 13.10 2.35
N ASN A 61 -0.66 14.42 2.18
CA ASN A 61 0.12 15.36 2.98
C ASN A 61 -0.13 15.19 4.49
N ASP A 62 -1.36 14.90 4.90
CA ASP A 62 -1.76 14.66 6.29
C ASP A 62 -1.49 13.22 6.80
N GLY A 63 -0.97 12.34 5.94
CA GLY A 63 -0.66 10.95 6.25
C GLY A 63 -1.88 10.03 6.45
N THR A 64 -3.11 10.48 6.17
CA THR A 64 -4.34 9.72 6.46
C THR A 64 -4.87 8.89 5.31
N THR A 65 -4.44 9.16 4.07
CA THR A 65 -4.92 8.47 2.87
C THR A 65 -3.74 7.98 2.04
N VAL A 66 -3.77 6.74 1.59
CA VAL A 66 -2.74 6.16 0.71
C VAL A 66 -3.38 5.58 -0.55
N ALA A 67 -2.83 5.93 -1.71
CA ALA A 67 -3.13 5.31 -2.99
C ALA A 67 -2.01 4.33 -3.36
N ILE A 68 -2.39 3.10 -3.73
CA ILE A 68 -1.46 2.00 -3.98
C ILE A 68 -1.76 1.39 -5.34
N GLY A 69 -0.76 1.40 -6.23
CA GLY A 69 -0.85 0.78 -7.54
C GLY A 69 -0.40 -0.67 -7.56
N ALA A 70 -1.10 -1.47 -8.36
CA ALA A 70 -0.69 -2.80 -8.80
C ALA A 70 -0.61 -2.80 -10.33
N LYS A 71 0.60 -2.63 -10.86
CA LYS A 71 0.85 -2.40 -12.29
C LYS A 71 0.37 -3.55 -13.18
N ARG A 72 0.38 -4.77 -12.66
CA ARG A 72 0.11 -5.98 -13.45
C ARG A 72 -1.25 -6.61 -13.15
N ASN A 73 -2.06 -5.99 -12.29
CA ASN A 73 -3.37 -6.54 -11.97
C ASN A 73 -4.25 -6.67 -13.23
N HIS A 74 -4.86 -7.85 -13.35
CA HIS A 74 -5.63 -8.26 -14.52
C HIS A 74 -7.14 -7.99 -14.41
N GLY A 75 -7.57 -7.26 -13.38
CA GLY A 75 -8.96 -7.04 -13.03
C GLY A 75 -9.72 -8.32 -12.65
N ARG A 76 -11.03 -8.19 -12.41
CA ARG A 76 -11.88 -9.32 -11.99
C ARG A 76 -11.97 -10.45 -13.02
N ASN A 77 -11.79 -10.14 -14.31
CA ASN A 77 -12.00 -11.08 -15.42
C ASN A 77 -10.70 -11.69 -15.98
N GLY A 78 -9.52 -11.33 -15.45
CA GLY A 78 -8.25 -12.01 -15.72
C GLY A 78 -7.70 -11.91 -17.15
N LYS A 79 -8.28 -11.06 -18.00
CA LYS A 79 -7.99 -11.06 -19.45
C LYS A 79 -7.14 -9.89 -19.93
N ASN A 80 -7.01 -8.81 -19.16
CA ASN A 80 -6.25 -7.62 -19.54
C ASN A 80 -5.45 -7.08 -18.36
N SER A 81 -4.13 -6.93 -18.51
CA SER A 81 -3.25 -6.25 -17.55
C SER A 81 -3.46 -4.73 -17.60
N GLY A 82 -4.62 -4.25 -17.14
CA GLY A 82 -4.92 -2.82 -17.09
C GLY A 82 -4.22 -2.11 -15.93
N GLY A 83 -3.73 -2.87 -14.95
CA GLY A 83 -3.33 -2.37 -13.65
C GLY A 83 -4.54 -1.84 -12.87
N HIS A 84 -4.38 -1.69 -11.57
CA HIS A 84 -5.38 -0.98 -10.76
C HIS A 84 -4.72 -0.16 -9.66
N VAL A 85 -5.50 0.77 -9.11
CA VAL A 85 -5.15 1.54 -7.91
C VAL A 85 -6.22 1.28 -6.85
N ARG A 86 -5.79 0.97 -5.64
CA ARG A 86 -6.67 0.96 -4.45
C ARG A 86 -6.31 2.12 -3.54
N VAL A 87 -7.33 2.77 -3.00
CA VAL A 87 -7.17 3.89 -2.08
C VAL A 87 -7.66 3.45 -0.71
N TYR A 88 -6.83 3.67 0.30
CA TYR A 88 -7.12 3.33 1.69
C TYR A 88 -7.11 4.59 2.53
N LYS A 89 -7.97 4.62 3.53
CA LYS A 89 -8.01 5.68 4.54
C LYS A 89 -7.74 5.08 5.91
N ASN A 90 -6.89 5.75 6.67
CA ASN A 90 -6.62 5.38 8.05
C ASN A 90 -7.77 5.85 8.95
N ASN A 91 -8.41 4.92 9.64
CA ASN A 91 -9.45 5.19 10.63
C ASN A 91 -9.00 4.61 11.98
N LEU A 92 -8.80 5.47 12.99
CA LEU A 92 -8.58 5.13 14.41
C LEU A 92 -7.70 3.87 14.68
N GLY A 93 -6.65 3.62 13.89
CA GLY A 93 -5.70 2.52 14.17
C GLY A 93 -5.27 1.68 12.96
N GLY A 94 -5.81 1.90 11.77
CA GLY A 94 -5.36 1.19 10.57
C GLY A 94 -6.01 1.66 9.27
N PHE A 95 -5.38 1.29 8.15
CA PHE A 95 -5.84 1.61 6.80
C PHE A 95 -6.90 0.61 6.31
N GLY A 96 -8.13 1.10 6.09
CA GLY A 96 -9.22 0.35 5.45
C GLY A 96 -9.48 0.84 4.03
N ASN A 97 -10.08 0.00 3.18
CA ASN A 97 -10.52 0.42 1.84
C ASN A 97 -11.47 1.63 1.98
N LYS A 98 -11.27 2.64 1.14
CA LYS A 98 -12.12 3.82 1.08
C LYS A 98 -13.43 3.55 0.35
#